data_AF-A0A8S2MPZ3-F1
#
_entry.id   AF-A0A8S2MPZ3-F1
#
_cell.length_a   1.000
_cell.length_b   1.000
_cell.length_c   1.000
_cell.angle_alpha   90.00
_cell.angle_beta   90.00
_cell.angle_gamma   90.00
#
_symmetry.space_group_name_H-M   'P 1'
#
loop_
_entity.id
_entity.type
_entity.pdbx_description
1 polymer ?
#
loop_
_entity_poly.entity_id
_entity_poly.type
_entity_poly.pdbx_seq_one_letter_code
_entity_poly.pdbx_strand_id
1 'polypeptide(L)' 'MALTYNKKTVVSTVECYDAWSNTYDSDGNILQLLDDIVFEEIAQPLLNYIHKSNMRPICCELGCGTGRNTMKLLSSGWFV' A
#
# COMPACT_ATOMS: atom_id res chain seq x y z
N MET A 1 27.23 3.76 -29.11
CA MET A 1 26.62 2.85 -28.11
C MET A 1 25.13 3.19 -28.10
N ALA A 2 24.30 2.41 -28.81
CA ALA A 2 22.87 2.70 -28.90
C ALA A 2 22.20 2.28 -27.58
N LEU A 3 21.46 3.21 -26.96
CA LEU A 3 20.57 2.90 -25.85
C LEU A 3 19.45 1.98 -26.39
N THR A 4 19.55 0.69 -26.12
CA THR A 4 18.53 -0.29 -26.47
C THR A 4 17.26 0.10 -25.70
N TYR A 5 16.25 0.60 -26.41
CA TYR A 5 14.94 0.87 -25.84
C TYR A 5 14.37 -0.48 -25.38
N ASN A 6 14.33 -0.72 -24.07
CA ASN A 6 13.80 -1.96 -23.53
C ASN A 6 12.37 -2.16 -24.03
N LYS A 7 12.14 -3.27 -24.74
CA LYS A 7 10.82 -3.68 -25.22
C LYS A 7 9.91 -3.80 -23.98
N LYS A 8 8.91 -2.92 -23.87
CA LYS A 8 7.90 -3.03 -22.81
C LYS A 8 7.04 -4.25 -23.12
N THR A 9 7.05 -5.23 -22.24
CA THR A 9 6.14 -6.38 -22.30
C THR A 9 4.82 -5.96 -21.68
N VAL A 10 3.72 -6.15 -22.41
CA VAL A 10 2.36 -6.01 -21.88
C VAL A 10 1.88 -7.41 -21.51
N VAL A 11 1.50 -7.59 -20.25
CA VAL A 11 0.95 -8.84 -19.70
C VAL A 11 -0.39 -8.55 -19.05
N SER A 12 -1.19 -9.58 -18.78
CA SER A 12 -2.41 -9.42 -17.99
C SER A 12 -2.10 -9.02 -16.54
N THR A 13 -3.08 -8.44 -15.85
CA THR A 13 -2.96 -8.11 -14.43
C THR A 13 -2.64 -9.34 -13.58
N VAL A 14 -3.23 -10.49 -13.92
CA VAL A 14 -3.01 -11.76 -13.22
C VAL A 14 -1.56 -12.22 -13.38
N GLU A 15 -1.04 -12.24 -14.61
CA GLU A 15 0.35 -12.63 -14.86
C GLU A 15 1.34 -11.68 -14.18
N CYS A 16 1.04 -10.38 -14.17
CA CYS A 16 1.85 -9.40 -13.46
C CYS A 16 1.86 -9.65 -11.95
N TYR A 17 0.69 -9.94 -11.36
CA TYR A 17 0.56 -10.26 -9.95
C TYR A 17 1.31 -11.54 -9.60
N ASP A 18 1.06 -12.65 -10.31
CA ASP A 18 1.67 -13.95 -10.05
C ASP A 18 3.20 -13.91 -10.16
N ALA A 19 3.75 -13.08 -11.06
CA ALA A 19 5.18 -12.91 -11.21
C ALA A 19 5.87 -12.25 -10.00
N TRP A 20 5.13 -11.46 -9.22
CA TRP A 20 5.69 -10.66 -8.13
C TRP A 20 5.14 -10.99 -6.74
N SER A 21 4.01 -11.69 -6.62
CA SER A 21 3.35 -11.98 -5.34
C SER A 21 4.30 -12.67 -4.35
N ASN A 22 5.14 -13.60 -4.82
CA ASN A 22 6.17 -14.23 -3.97
C ASN A 22 7.15 -13.23 -3.31
N THR A 23 7.32 -12.04 -3.89
CA THR A 23 8.22 -10.98 -3.38
C THR A 23 7.57 -10.15 -2.28
N TYR A 24 6.28 -9.82 -2.39
CA TYR A 24 5.61 -8.87 -1.48
C TYR A 24 4.49 -9.47 -0.61
N ASP A 25 3.96 -10.65 -0.96
CA ASP A 25 2.93 -11.37 -0.19
C ASP A 25 3.53 -12.44 0.74
N SER A 26 4.85 -12.47 0.92
CA SER A 26 5.54 -13.34 1.87
C SER A 26 5.70 -12.68 3.24
N ASP A 27 5.33 -13.38 4.31
CA ASP A 27 5.47 -12.86 5.68
C ASP A 27 6.92 -12.56 6.04
N GLY A 28 7.14 -11.41 6.71
CA GLY A 28 8.46 -10.99 7.16
C GLY A 28 9.36 -10.40 6.07
N ASN A 29 8.82 -10.10 4.89
CA ASN A 29 9.58 -9.39 3.87
C ASN A 29 9.85 -7.92 4.29
N ILE A 30 10.88 -7.32 3.68
CA ILE A 30 11.32 -5.94 4.01
C ILE A 30 10.26 -4.87 3.72
N LEU A 31 9.34 -5.12 2.79
CA LEU A 31 8.28 -4.17 2.44
C LEU A 31 7.27 -4.05 3.58
N GLN A 32 6.99 -5.12 4.31
CA GLN A 32 6.12 -5.05 5.50
C GLN A 32 6.71 -4.15 6.60
N LEU A 33 8.03 -4.18 6.79
CA LEU A 33 8.73 -3.30 7.75
C LEU A 33 8.71 -1.85 7.27
N LEU A 34 8.92 -1.61 5.98
CA LEU A 34 8.80 -0.28 5.40
C LEU A 34 7.37 0.26 5.54
N ASP A 35 6.36 -0.58 5.31
CA ASP A 35 4.95 -0.22 5.49
C ASP A 35 4.64 0.16 6.94
N ASP A 36 5.25 -0.49 7.93
CA ASP A 36 5.09 -0.09 9.34
C ASP A 36 5.60 1.32 9.60
N ILE A 37 6.85 1.59 9.19
CA ILE A 37 7.47 2.90 9.36
C ILE A 37 6.67 3.98 8.64
N VAL A 38 6.33 3.74 7.37
CA VAL A 38 5.58 4.72 6.55
C VAL A 38 4.18 4.95 7.10
N PHE A 39 3.51 3.91 7.60
CA PHE A 39 2.19 4.07 8.21
C PHE A 39 2.24 4.96 9.45
N GLU A 40 3.22 4.75 10.33
CA GLU A 40 3.40 5.56 11.55
C GLU A 40 3.83 6.99 11.23
N GLU A 41 4.73 7.18 10.27
CA GLU A 41 5.30 8.50 9.96
C GLU A 41 4.40 9.36 9.07
N ILE A 42 3.58 8.76 8.20
CA ILE A 42 2.81 9.50 7.18
C ILE A 42 1.31 9.29 7.35
N ALA A 43 0.85 8.04 7.34
CA ALA A 43 -0.58 7.77 7.34
C ALA A 43 -1.23 8.24 8.65
N GLN A 44 -0.65 7.88 9.79
CA GLN A 44 -1.23 8.21 11.09
C GLN A 44 -1.30 9.72 11.38
N PRO A 45 -0.29 10.56 11.06
CA PRO A 45 -0.41 12.02 11.16
C PRO A 45 -1.44 12.62 10.21
N LEU A 46 -1.48 12.17 8.95
CA LEU A 46 -2.46 12.65 7.97
C LEU A 46 -3.87 12.34 8.43
N LEU A 47 -4.08 11.11 8.88
CA LEU A 47 -5.29 10.71 9.52
C LEU A 47 -5.55 11.69 10.65
N ASN A 48 -4.72 11.75 11.71
CA ASN A 48 -4.93 12.60 12.91
C ASN A 48 -5.41 14.03 12.61
N TYR A 49 -4.90 14.62 11.53
CA TYR A 49 -5.35 15.91 11.02
C TYR A 49 -6.83 15.92 10.57
N ILE A 50 -7.27 14.94 9.78
CA ILE A 50 -8.64 14.79 9.28
C ILE A 50 -9.67 14.57 10.40
N HIS A 51 -9.34 13.81 11.46
CA HIS A 51 -10.30 13.63 12.57
C HIS A 51 -10.53 14.94 13.31
N LYS A 52 -9.45 15.71 13.52
CA LYS A 52 -9.54 17.04 14.16
C LYS A 52 -10.36 18.04 13.33
N SER A 53 -10.47 17.86 12.01
CA SER A 53 -11.30 18.72 11.16
C SER A 53 -12.78 18.34 11.16
N ASN A 54 -13.21 17.34 11.95
CA ASN A 54 -14.58 16.81 11.98
C ASN A 54 -15.09 16.35 10.60
N MET A 55 -14.18 16.05 9.67
CA MET A 55 -14.51 15.50 8.36
C MET A 55 -14.70 13.99 8.47
N ARG A 56 -15.66 13.45 7.72
CA ARG A 56 -15.83 12.00 7.53
C ARG A 56 -15.37 11.62 6.12
N PRO A 57 -14.07 11.36 5.90
CA PRO A 57 -13.56 11.07 4.56
C PRO A 57 -14.02 9.68 4.09
N ILE A 58 -14.22 9.55 2.78
CA ILE A 58 -14.25 8.25 2.13
C ILE A 58 -12.79 7.89 1.80
N CYS A 59 -12.31 6.78 2.38
CA CYS A 59 -10.96 6.28 2.12
C CYS A 59 -11.01 5.19 1.03
N CYS A 60 -10.11 5.27 0.06
CA CYS A 60 -9.90 4.24 -0.96
C CYS A 60 -8.41 3.91 -0.98
N GLU A 61 -8.07 2.65 -0.67
CA GLU A 61 -6.69 2.17 -0.69
C GLU A 61 -6.42 1.50 -2.04
N LEU A 62 -5.47 2.04 -2.80
CA LEU A 62 -5.07 1.51 -4.09
C LEU A 62 -3.87 0.59 -3.91
N GLY A 63 -3.97 -0.66 -4.38
CA GLY A 63 -2.90 -1.64 -4.22
C GLY A 63 -2.74 -2.11 -2.77
N CYS A 64 -3.85 -2.42 -2.08
CA CYS A 64 -3.85 -2.84 -0.67
C CYS A 64 -3.19 -4.21 -0.42
N GLY A 65 -2.81 -4.95 -1.46
CA GLY A 65 -2.21 -6.29 -1.35
C GLY A 65 -3.10 -7.22 -0.52
N THR A 66 -2.52 -7.79 0.54
CA THR A 66 -3.22 -8.65 1.51
C THR A 66 -4.09 -7.88 2.53
N GLY A 67 -4.14 -6.55 2.45
CA GLY A 67 -4.96 -5.70 3.32
C GLY A 67 -4.35 -5.37 4.69
N ARG A 68 -3.04 -5.56 4.86
CA ARG A 68 -2.35 -5.30 6.16
C ARG A 68 -2.53 -3.86 6.64
N ASN A 69 -2.34 -2.89 5.76
CA ASN A 69 -2.54 -1.47 6.10
C ASN A 69 -4.03 -1.12 6.22
N THR A 70 -4.91 -1.74 5.42
CA THR A 70 -6.36 -1.66 5.61
C THR A 70 -6.76 -2.05 7.03
N MET A 71 -6.20 -3.13 7.56
CA MET A 71 -6.49 -3.59 8.93
C MET A 71 -6.00 -2.62 10.00
N LYS A 72 -4.83 -1.99 9.81
CA LYS A 72 -4.36 -0.92 10.70
C LYS A 72 -5.28 0.30 10.66
N LEU A 73 -5.76 0.69 9.48
CA LEU A 73 -6.73 1.77 9.31
C LEU A 73 -8.03 1.46 10.07
N LEU A 74 -8.60 0.28 9.90
CA LEU A 74 -9.82 -0.12 10.59
C LEU A 74 -9.64 -0.20 12.12
N SER A 75 -8.46 -0.63 12.57
CA SER A 75 -8.15 -0.79 14.01
C SER A 75 -7.77 0.51 14.71
N SER A 76 -7.44 1.56 13.96
CA SER A 76 -6.97 2.84 14.54
C SER A 76 -8.12 3.75 15.01
N GLY A 77 -9.38 3.31 14.91
CA GLY A 77 -10.55 4.04 15.43
C GLY A 77 -11.04 5.18 14.53
N TRP A 78 -10.50 5.30 13.32
CA TRP A 78 -10.80 6.36 12.35
C TRP A 78 -12.20 6.31 11.73
N PHE A 79 -12.80 5.12 11.75
CA PHE A 79 -14.07 4.85 11.10
C PHE A 79 -15.26 4.81 12.08
N VAL A 80 -15.04 5.12 13.36
CA VAL A 80 -16.06 5.08 14.42
C VAL A 80 -16.52 6.49 14.79
#